data_AF-A0A519TY28-F1
#
_entry.id   AF-A0A519TY28-F1
#
_cell.length_a   1.000
_cell.length_b   1.000
_cell.length_c   1.000
_cell.angle_alpha   90.00
_cell.angle_beta   90.00
_cell.angle_gamma   90.00
#
_symmetry.space_group_name_H-M   'P 1'
#
loop_
_entity.id
_entity.type
_entity.pdbx_description
1 polymer ?
#
loop_
_entity_poly.entity_id
_entity_poly.type
_entity_poly.pdbx_seq_one_letter_code
_entity_poly.pdbx_strand_id
1 'polypeptide(L)'
;MIHLFIENLPYKLTEQMTYEYNSRINDVNFFVSGNYDYYAHLKKDIETIQLLLALSIFYKRVLTNFDSATKFTGRILNKSDADSIKLGTYNLSAIEISKMNRTIITFEKLMLQYSIPLALFDYLETKEFLRKVKIYRDSLNKTNNNG
;
A
#
# COMPACT_ATOMS: atom_id res chain seq x y z
N MET A 1 14.22 0.29 -0.41
CA MET A 1 12.97 -0.19 0.21
C MET A 1 11.97 -0.71 -0.83
N ILE A 2 11.63 0.04 -1.89
CA ILE A 2 10.63 -0.40 -2.88
C ILE A 2 10.92 -1.74 -3.56
N HIS A 3 12.20 -2.13 -3.72
CA HIS A 3 12.61 -3.41 -4.30
C HIS A 3 11.92 -4.63 -3.68
N LEU A 4 11.68 -4.59 -2.35
CA LEU A 4 10.99 -5.65 -1.59
C LEU A 4 9.59 -5.99 -2.15
N PHE A 5 8.98 -5.05 -2.88
CA PHE A 5 7.61 -5.18 -3.38
C PHE A 5 7.52 -5.37 -4.91
N ILE A 6 8.62 -5.17 -5.65
CA ILE A 6 8.59 -5.08 -7.13
C ILE A 6 9.37 -6.18 -7.84
N GLU A 7 10.20 -6.96 -7.15
CA GLU A 7 11.10 -7.96 -7.77
C GLU A 7 10.35 -8.99 -8.64
N ASN A 8 9.13 -9.36 -8.25
CA ASN A 8 8.33 -10.36 -8.96
C ASN A 8 7.15 -9.73 -9.75
N LEU A 9 7.17 -8.42 -9.97
CA LEU A 9 6.11 -7.73 -10.69
C LEU A 9 6.45 -7.51 -12.18
N PRO A 10 5.43 -7.41 -13.05
CA PRO A 10 5.65 -7.08 -14.46
C PRO A 10 6.39 -5.75 -14.63
N TYR A 11 7.30 -5.69 -15.61
CA TYR A 11 8.18 -4.54 -15.86
C TYR A 11 7.46 -3.17 -15.79
N LYS A 12 6.34 -3.03 -16.50
CA LYS A 12 5.59 -1.76 -16.55
C LYS A 12 5.08 -1.32 -15.17
N LEU A 13 4.66 -2.27 -14.34
CA LEU A 13 4.18 -1.99 -12.98
C LEU A 13 5.37 -1.64 -12.08
N THR A 14 6.46 -2.38 -12.20
CA THR A 14 7.73 -2.13 -11.50
C THR A 14 8.26 -0.72 -11.77
N GLU A 15 8.27 -0.31 -13.04
CA GLU A 15 8.69 1.03 -13.46
C GLU A 15 7.80 2.13 -12.84
N GLN A 16 6.48 1.98 -12.93
CA GLN A 16 5.52 2.94 -12.36
C GLN A 16 5.68 3.08 -10.85
N MET A 17 5.79 1.96 -10.13
CA MET A 17 5.95 1.95 -8.68
C MET A 17 7.30 2.54 -8.25
N THR A 18 8.37 2.25 -9.00
CA THR A 18 9.71 2.78 -8.74
C THR A 18 9.74 4.29 -8.94
N TYR A 19 9.15 4.78 -10.03
CA TYR A 19 9.06 6.21 -10.30
C TYR A 19 8.29 6.95 -9.21
N GLU A 20 7.10 6.45 -8.83
CA GLU A 20 6.30 7.05 -7.76
C GLU A 20 7.03 7.04 -6.42
N TYR A 21 7.67 5.93 -6.06
CA TYR A 21 8.43 5.82 -4.82
C TYR A 21 9.58 6.82 -4.79
N ASN A 22 10.36 6.92 -5.88
CA ASN A 22 11.51 7.82 -5.96
C ASN A 22 11.08 9.29 -5.89
N SER A 23 9.98 9.67 -6.54
CA SER A 23 9.43 11.01 -6.43
C SER A 23 9.00 11.31 -4.98
N ARG A 24 8.23 10.42 -4.35
CA ARG A 24 7.71 10.67 -3.00
C ARG A 24 8.80 10.62 -1.94
N ILE A 25 9.82 9.76 -2.06
CA ILE A 25 10.90 9.71 -1.06
C ILE A 25 11.75 10.99 -1.09
N ASN A 26 11.91 11.62 -2.25
CA ASN A 26 12.56 12.93 -2.34
C ASN A 26 11.77 14.00 -1.56
N ASP A 27 10.43 14.02 -1.70
CA ASP A 27 9.58 14.91 -0.91
C ASP A 27 9.69 14.60 0.59
N VAL A 28 9.66 13.32 0.97
CA VAL A 28 9.82 12.92 2.37
C VAL A 28 11.13 13.45 2.94
N ASN A 29 12.24 13.21 2.23
CA ASN A 29 13.56 13.68 2.63
C ASN A 29 13.60 15.21 2.76
N PHE A 30 12.95 15.93 1.84
CA PHE A 30 12.80 17.38 1.92
C PHE A 30 12.06 17.82 3.19
N PHE A 31 10.91 17.21 3.51
CA PHE A 31 10.13 17.58 4.70
C PHE A 31 10.83 17.25 6.02
N VAL A 32 11.55 16.12 6.10
CA VAL A 32 12.25 15.70 7.34
C VAL A 32 13.65 16.29 7.50
N SER A 33 14.15 17.02 6.49
CA SER A 33 15.52 17.58 6.47
C SER A 33 15.81 18.58 7.59
N GLY A 34 14.79 19.14 8.23
CA GLY A 34 14.91 20.17 9.27
C GLY A 34 14.41 21.55 8.83
N ASN A 35 14.02 21.72 7.56
CA ASN A 35 13.38 22.95 7.08
C ASN A 35 11.96 23.16 7.66
N TYR A 36 11.37 22.13 8.28
CA TYR A 36 10.07 22.17 8.91
C TYR A 36 10.10 21.45 10.26
N ASP A 37 10.05 22.20 11.36
CA ASP A 37 10.10 21.66 12.73
C ASP A 37 9.03 20.58 12.98
N TYR A 38 7.86 20.74 12.36
CA TYR A 38 6.74 19.81 12.50
C TYR A 38 7.08 18.37 12.09
N TYR A 39 7.96 18.18 11.10
CA TYR A 39 8.35 16.85 10.59
C TYR A 39 9.77 16.44 10.98
N ALA A 40 10.59 17.34 11.56
CA ALA A 40 11.98 17.07 11.88
C ALA A 40 12.16 15.82 12.79
N HIS A 41 11.24 15.61 13.73
CA HIS A 41 11.26 14.45 14.64
C HIS A 41 11.11 13.11 13.93
N LEU A 42 10.48 13.09 12.75
CA LEU A 42 10.29 11.88 11.94
C LEU A 42 11.60 11.39 11.31
N LYS A 43 12.65 12.21 11.25
CA LYS A 43 13.95 11.83 10.70
C LYS A 43 14.55 10.61 11.40
N LYS A 44 14.27 10.43 12.69
CA LYS A 44 14.70 9.26 13.47
C LYS A 44 14.07 7.95 13.01
N ASP A 45 12.88 8.03 12.39
CA ASP A 45 12.07 6.90 11.98
C ASP A 45 12.04 6.76 10.44
N ILE A 46 13.03 7.31 9.74
CA ILE A 46 13.03 7.43 8.26
C ILE A 46 12.94 6.08 7.55
N GLU A 47 13.57 5.03 8.08
CA GLU A 47 13.50 3.68 7.49
C GLU A 47 12.09 3.11 7.59
N THR A 48 11.40 3.34 8.72
CA THR A 48 10.00 2.94 8.91
C THR A 48 9.10 3.71 7.96
N ILE A 49 9.34 5.00 7.77
CA ILE A 49 8.58 5.83 6.81
C ILE A 49 8.80 5.35 5.38
N GLN A 50 10.03 5.00 5.00
CA GLN A 50 10.34 4.42 3.70
C GLN A 50 9.61 3.10 3.48
N LEU A 51 9.55 2.24 4.50
CA LEU A 51 8.83 0.98 4.43
C LEU A 51 7.33 1.20 4.29
N LEU A 52 6.73 2.06 5.12
CA LEU A 52 5.31 2.42 5.03
C LEU A 52 4.95 3.05 3.69
N LEU A 53 5.84 3.87 3.12
CA LEU A 53 5.65 4.49 1.81
C LEU A 53 5.72 3.46 0.68
N ALA A 54 6.69 2.53 0.73
CA ALA A 54 6.76 1.46 -0.24
C ALA A 54 5.52 0.55 -0.17
N LEU A 55 5.09 0.22 1.06
CA LEU A 55 3.92 -0.60 1.34
C LEU A 55 2.62 0.06 0.87
N SER A 56 2.47 1.37 1.08
CA SER A 56 1.28 2.11 0.63
C SER A 56 1.20 2.19 -0.89
N ILE A 57 2.33 2.34 -1.60
CA ILE A 57 2.38 2.32 -3.06
C ILE A 57 2.00 0.92 -3.57
N PHE A 58 2.55 -0.15 -2.98
CA PHE A 58 2.17 -1.52 -3.32
C PHE A 58 0.66 -1.77 -3.10
N TYR A 59 0.13 -1.32 -1.96
CA TYR A 59 -1.30 -1.40 -1.68
C TYR A 59 -2.15 -0.73 -2.76
N LYS A 60 -1.82 0.53 -3.12
CA LYS A 60 -2.56 1.31 -4.12
C LYS A 60 -2.44 0.79 -5.55
N ARG A 61 -1.30 0.21 -5.92
CA ARG A 61 -1.01 -0.20 -7.30
C ARG A 61 -1.35 -1.66 -7.56
N VAL A 62 -1.31 -2.51 -6.53
CA VAL A 62 -1.51 -3.96 -6.66
C VAL A 62 -2.80 -4.39 -5.98
N LEU A 63 -2.92 -4.16 -4.67
CA LEU A 63 -3.97 -4.79 -3.86
C LEU A 63 -5.36 -4.20 -4.11
N THR A 64 -5.48 -2.89 -4.30
CA THR A 64 -6.74 -2.24 -4.69
C THR A 64 -7.24 -2.73 -6.06
N ASN A 65 -6.32 -3.00 -6.99
CA ASN A 65 -6.66 -3.55 -8.30
C ASN A 65 -7.08 -5.01 -8.20
N PHE A 66 -6.41 -5.82 -7.37
CA PHE A 66 -6.84 -7.19 -7.07
C PHE A 66 -8.22 -7.21 -6.42
N ASP A 67 -8.47 -6.35 -5.43
CA ASP A 67 -9.76 -6.23 -4.76
C ASP A 67 -10.88 -5.83 -5.75
N SER A 68 -10.60 -4.88 -6.63
CA SER A 68 -11.55 -4.46 -7.66
C SER A 68 -11.83 -5.59 -8.66
N ALA A 69 -10.80 -6.29 -9.13
CA ALA A 69 -10.92 -7.40 -10.08
C ALA A 69 -11.69 -8.59 -9.49
N THR A 70 -11.41 -8.94 -8.23
CA THR A 70 -12.09 -10.03 -7.51
C THR A 70 -13.56 -9.73 -7.28
N LYS A 71 -13.89 -8.52 -6.84
CA LYS A 71 -15.28 -8.07 -6.67
C LYS A 71 -16.05 -8.02 -7.98
N PHE A 72 -15.46 -7.48 -9.04
CA PHE A 72 -16.09 -7.42 -10.36
C PHE A 72 -16.34 -8.82 -10.92
N THR A 73 -15.32 -9.67 -10.92
CA THR A 73 -15.39 -11.01 -11.51
C THR A 73 -16.33 -11.90 -10.71
N GLY A 74 -16.23 -11.88 -9.37
CA GLY A 74 -17.13 -12.63 -8.51
C GLY A 74 -18.60 -12.28 -8.75
N ARG A 75 -18.92 -11.00 -9.01
CA ARG A 75 -20.31 -10.60 -9.33
C ARG A 75 -20.81 -11.16 -10.66
N ILE A 76 -19.95 -11.30 -11.66
CA ILE A 76 -20.32 -11.80 -12.98
C ILE A 76 -20.45 -13.32 -12.96
N LEU A 77 -19.45 -14.01 -12.41
CA LEU A 77 -19.45 -15.48 -12.34
C LEU A 77 -20.62 -15.99 -11.48
N ASN A 78 -21.00 -15.26 -10.41
CA ASN A 78 -22.14 -15.66 -9.59
C ASN A 78 -23.52 -15.43 -10.24
N LYS A 79 -23.58 -14.70 -11.36
CA LYS A 79 -24.85 -14.32 -12.03
C LYS A 79 -24.96 -14.88 -13.45
N SER A 80 -24.01 -15.68 -13.90
CA SER A 80 -23.99 -16.23 -15.26
C SER A 80 -23.39 -17.63 -15.24
N ASP A 81 -23.66 -18.42 -16.28
CA ASP A 81 -23.02 -19.72 -16.51
C ASP A 81 -21.58 -19.57 -17.05
N ALA A 82 -20.95 -18.41 -16.87
CA ALA A 82 -19.59 -18.16 -17.32
C ALA A 82 -18.58 -18.68 -16.29
N ASP A 83 -17.58 -19.43 -16.73
CA ASP A 83 -16.52 -19.97 -15.86
C ASP A 83 -15.32 -19.03 -15.69
N SER A 84 -15.20 -18.03 -16.56
CA SER A 84 -14.10 -17.05 -16.52
C SER A 84 -14.43 -15.76 -17.26
N ILE A 85 -13.68 -14.69 -16.97
CA ILE A 85 -13.69 -13.44 -17.72
C ILE A 85 -12.40 -13.34 -18.53
N LYS A 86 -12.53 -13.14 -19.84
CA LYS A 86 -11.38 -12.93 -20.72
C LYS A 86 -10.94 -11.46 -20.70
N LEU A 87 -9.70 -11.22 -20.29
CA LEU A 87 -9.04 -9.92 -20.29
C LEU A 87 -7.90 -9.95 -21.32
N GLY A 88 -8.18 -9.50 -22.54
CA GLY A 88 -7.26 -9.62 -23.66
C GLY A 88 -6.99 -11.09 -24.00
N THR A 89 -5.77 -11.56 -23.76
CA THR A 89 -5.37 -12.97 -23.96
C THR A 89 -5.49 -13.83 -22.70
N TYR A 90 -5.76 -13.22 -21.55
CA TYR A 90 -5.75 -13.90 -20.26
C TYR A 90 -7.15 -14.25 -19.78
N ASN A 91 -7.32 -15.44 -19.19
CA ASN A 91 -8.60 -15.89 -18.62
C ASN A 91 -8.57 -15.78 -17.10
N LEU A 92 -9.36 -14.85 -16.58
CA LEU A 92 -9.53 -14.64 -15.15
C LEU A 92 -10.61 -15.61 -14.64
N SER A 93 -10.18 -16.78 -14.16
CA SER A 93 -11.04 -17.84 -13.64
C SER A 93 -11.23 -17.73 -12.12
N ALA A 94 -12.13 -18.54 -11.56
CA ALA A 94 -12.33 -18.65 -10.12
C ALA A 94 -11.03 -18.99 -9.34
N ILE A 95 -10.11 -19.76 -9.94
CA ILE A 95 -8.82 -20.11 -9.33
C ILE A 95 -7.95 -18.86 -9.17
N GLU A 96 -7.85 -18.03 -10.20
CA GLU A 96 -7.07 -16.79 -10.18
C GLU A 96 -7.68 -15.77 -9.21
N ILE A 97 -9.01 -15.68 -9.17
CA ILE A 97 -9.73 -14.88 -8.17
C ILE A 97 -9.41 -15.33 -6.74
N SER A 98 -9.41 -16.64 -6.50
CA SER A 98 -9.07 -17.20 -5.18
C SER A 98 -7.65 -16.85 -4.75
N LYS A 99 -6.67 -16.94 -5.67
CA LYS A 99 -5.28 -16.51 -5.41
C LYS A 99 -5.19 -15.03 -5.06
N MET A 100 -5.84 -14.16 -5.84
CA MET A 100 -5.87 -12.71 -5.58
C MET A 100 -6.49 -12.41 -4.21
N ASN A 101 -7.63 -13.02 -3.89
CA ASN A 101 -8.29 -12.89 -2.58
C ASN A 101 -7.40 -13.33 -1.43
N ARG A 102 -6.68 -14.45 -1.57
CA ARG A 102 -5.74 -14.91 -0.55
C ARG A 102 -4.63 -13.90 -0.29
N THR A 103 -4.12 -13.26 -1.33
CA THR A 103 -3.11 -12.20 -1.20
C THR A 103 -3.66 -11.00 -0.43
N ILE A 104 -4.88 -10.55 -0.74
CA ILE A 104 -5.55 -9.45 -0.03
C ILE A 104 -5.71 -9.79 1.45
N ILE A 105 -6.27 -10.96 1.77
CA ILE A 105 -6.49 -11.41 3.15
C ILE A 105 -5.16 -11.52 3.91
N THR A 106 -4.11 -12.02 3.25
CA THR A 106 -2.78 -12.13 3.87
C THR A 106 -2.22 -10.76 4.20
N PHE A 107 -2.38 -9.80 3.29
CA PHE A 107 -1.98 -8.42 3.54
C PHE A 107 -2.75 -7.79 4.69
N GLU A 108 -4.08 -7.90 4.72
CA GLU A 108 -4.91 -7.36 5.80
C GLU A 108 -4.53 -7.95 7.16
N LYS A 109 -4.21 -9.25 7.21
CA LYS A 109 -3.70 -9.90 8.43
C LYS A 109 -2.36 -9.33 8.88
N LEU A 110 -1.43 -9.07 7.97
CA LEU A 110 -0.15 -8.43 8.30
C LEU A 110 -0.38 -7.01 8.82
N MET A 111 -1.24 -6.23 8.16
CA MET A 111 -1.60 -4.89 8.60
C MET A 111 -2.20 -4.90 10.01
N LEU A 112 -3.11 -5.84 10.30
CA LEU A 112 -3.68 -6.01 11.62
C LEU A 112 -2.61 -6.42 12.66
N GLN A 113 -1.76 -7.38 12.33
CA GLN A 113 -0.70 -7.89 13.22
C GLN A 113 0.26 -6.78 13.65
N TYR A 114 0.64 -5.90 12.73
CA TYR A 114 1.52 -4.77 13.02
C TYR A 114 0.75 -3.51 13.46
N SER A 115 -0.56 -3.62 13.69
CA SER A 115 -1.44 -2.50 14.03
C SER A 115 -1.25 -1.33 13.08
N ILE A 116 -1.23 -1.56 11.76
CA ILE A 116 -1.14 -0.49 10.77
C ILE A 116 -2.53 -0.29 10.18
N PRO A 117 -3.20 0.86 10.42
CA PRO A 117 -4.52 1.09 9.87
C PRO A 117 -4.44 1.35 8.36
N LEU A 118 -5.29 0.69 7.55
CA LEU A 118 -5.33 0.90 6.10
C LEU A 118 -5.62 2.37 5.71
N ALA A 119 -6.34 3.11 6.55
CA ALA A 119 -6.61 4.53 6.37
C ALA A 119 -5.35 5.41 6.37
N LEU A 120 -4.21 4.89 6.86
CA LEU A 120 -2.90 5.51 6.74
C LEU A 120 -2.45 5.64 5.28
N PHE A 121 -2.90 4.73 4.42
CA PHE A 121 -2.51 4.67 3.02
C PHE A 121 -3.45 5.45 2.11
N ASP A 122 -4.59 5.93 2.63
CA ASP A 122 -5.43 6.85 1.89
C ASP A 122 -4.78 8.25 1.89
N TYR A 123 -4.20 8.67 0.78
CA TYR A 123 -3.59 10.00 0.65
C TYR A 123 -3.37 10.34 -0.80
N LEU A 124 -3.39 11.62 -1.11
CA LEU A 124 -3.04 12.12 -2.44
C LEU A 124 -1.58 12.56 -2.49
N GLU A 125 -1.19 13.39 -1.52
CA GLU A 125 0.11 14.05 -1.47
C GLU A 125 1.05 13.42 -0.43
N THR A 126 2.36 13.54 -0.67
CA THR A 126 3.39 13.05 0.27
C THR A 126 3.29 13.73 1.64
N LYS A 127 2.95 15.03 1.66
CA LYS A 127 2.74 15.80 2.90
C LYS A 127 1.58 15.25 3.72
N GLU A 128 0.49 14.85 3.06
CA GLU A 128 -0.67 14.26 3.72
C GLU A 128 -0.30 12.91 4.36
N PHE A 129 0.42 12.05 3.61
CA PHE A 129 0.96 10.79 4.13
C PHE A 129 1.79 11.00 5.39
N LEU A 130 2.78 11.91 5.35
CA LEU A 130 3.63 12.22 6.51
C LEU A 130 2.83 12.73 7.71
N ARG A 131 1.83 13.58 7.47
CA ARG A 131 0.94 14.05 8.53
C ARG A 131 0.19 12.89 9.18
N LYS A 132 -0.36 11.96 8.40
CA LYS A 132 -1.05 10.77 8.93
C LYS A 132 -0.09 9.88 9.72
N VAL A 133 1.12 9.63 9.22
CA VAL A 133 2.15 8.85 9.93
C VAL A 133 2.53 9.51 11.25
N LYS A 134 2.74 10.83 11.26
CA LYS A 134 3.06 11.56 12.49
C LYS A 134 1.95 11.46 13.53
N ILE A 135 0.71 11.75 13.12
CA ILE A 135 -0.45 11.67 14.03
C ILE A 135 -0.57 10.26 14.62
N TYR A 136 -0.39 9.25 13.79
CA TYR A 136 -0.47 7.86 14.22
C TYR A 136 0.63 7.50 15.22
N ARG A 137 1.89 7.83 14.90
CA ARG A 137 3.03 7.66 15.81
C ARG A 137 2.81 8.37 17.14
N ASP A 138 2.35 9.61 17.11
CA ASP A 138 2.08 10.42 18.30
C ASP A 138 0.96 9.78 19.14
N SER A 139 -0.05 9.15 18.53
CA SER A 139 -1.09 8.41 19.26
C SER A 139 -0.55 7.15 19.94
N LEU A 140 0.36 6.41 19.30
CA LEU A 140 0.98 5.23 19.90
C LEU A 140 1.83 5.59 21.12
N ASN A 141 2.59 6.68 21.03
CA ASN A 141 3.42 7.16 22.14
C ASN A 141 2.59 7.63 23.35
N LYS A 142 1.41 8.23 23.11
CA LYS A 142 0.49 8.63 24.19
C LYS A 142 -0.10 7.44 24.93
N THR A 143 -0.45 6.37 24.21
CA THR A 143 -0.98 5.15 24.82
C THR A 143 0.07 4.47 25.72
N ASN A 144 1.34 4.50 25.33
CA ASN A 144 2.42 3.88 26.11
C ASN A 144 2.82 4.66 27.37
N ASN A 145 2.55 5.97 27.45
CA ASN A 145 2.89 6.79 28.62
C ASN A 145 1.80 6.85 29.69
N ASN A 146 0.61 6.29 29.42
CA ASN A 146 -0.52 6.23 30.34
C ASN A 146 -0.73 4.81 30.92
N GLY A 147 0.28 3.94 30.82
CA GLY A 147 0.28 2.57 31.34
C GLY A 147 1.28 2.40 32.48
#